data_AF-A0A1Z4NPQ2-F1
#
_entry.id   AF-A0A1Z4NPQ2-F1
#
_cell.length_a   1.000
_cell.length_b   1.000
_cell.length_c   1.000
_cell.angle_alpha   90.00
_cell.angle_beta   90.00
_cell.angle_gamma   90.00
#
_symmetry.space_group_name_H-M   'P 1'
#
loop_
_entity.id
_entity.type
_entity.pdbx_description
1 polymer ?
#
loop_
_entity_poly.entity_id
_entity_poly.type
_entity_poly.pdbx_seq_one_letter_code
_entity_poly.pdbx_strand_id
1 'polypeptide(L)'
;MSTIVSRLDVTQIFCDIDDFCNQWNNLWQQVPQLPSMTGERRSKSRMCLSEVMTIVIAFHGSGYRTFKEFYTLHVLPCEFFMGG
;
A
#
# COMPACT_ATOMS: atom_id res chain seq x y z
N MET A 1 -25.04 13.84 9.60
CA MET A 1 -23.60 13.74 9.30
C MET A 1 -23.40 12.45 8.53
N SER A 2 -23.48 12.53 7.20
CA SER A 2 -23.37 11.39 6.31
C SER A 2 -21.93 10.88 6.35
N THR A 3 -21.75 9.66 6.82
CA THR A 3 -20.47 8.99 6.90
C THR A 3 -19.92 8.79 5.50
N ILE A 4 -18.86 9.54 5.18
CA ILE A 4 -18.02 9.39 3.97
C ILE A 4 -17.52 7.94 3.81
N VAL A 5 -17.58 7.15 4.88
CA VAL A 5 -17.32 5.70 4.95
C VAL A 5 -18.46 4.85 4.36
N SER A 6 -19.23 5.37 3.39
CA SER A 6 -20.18 4.55 2.64
C SER A 6 -19.43 3.87 1.49
N ARG A 7 -18.67 2.84 1.86
CA ARG A 7 -17.98 1.85 1.00
C ARG A 7 -16.86 2.41 0.12
N LEU A 8 -15.64 2.42 0.65
CA LEU A 8 -14.46 2.35 -0.21
C LEU A 8 -14.50 1.01 -0.96
N ASP A 9 -14.74 1.07 -2.27
CA ASP A 9 -14.56 -0.07 -3.15
C ASP A 9 -13.06 -0.30 -3.34
N VAL A 10 -12.50 -1.24 -2.59
CA VAL A 10 -11.07 -1.56 -2.61
C VAL A 10 -10.62 -1.98 -4.00
N THR A 11 -11.48 -2.63 -4.78
CA THR A 11 -11.16 -3.03 -6.15
C THR A 11 -11.02 -1.81 -7.04
N GLN A 12 -11.98 -0.87 -6.97
CA GLN A 12 -11.89 0.38 -7.73
C GLN A 12 -10.65 1.19 -7.36
N ILE A 13 -10.38 1.34 -6.06
CA ILE A 13 -9.19 2.04 -5.56
C ILE A 13 -7.92 1.38 -6.06
N PHE A 14 -7.84 0.05 -6.01
CA PHE A 14 -6.68 -0.67 -6.50
C PHE A 14 -6.47 -0.45 -8.00
N CYS A 15 -7.54 -0.51 -8.82
CA CYS A 15 -7.46 -0.24 -10.25
C CYS A 15 -6.92 1.17 -10.53
N ASP A 16 -7.50 2.20 -9.90
CA ASP A 16 -7.07 3.59 -10.10
C ASP A 16 -5.60 3.79 -9.68
N ILE A 17 -5.19 3.16 -8.58
CA ILE A 17 -3.83 3.25 -8.04
C ILE A 17 -2.83 2.46 -8.88
N ASP A 18 -3.21 1.32 -9.45
CA ASP A 18 -2.34 0.55 -10.32
C ASP A 18 -2.04 1.31 -11.62
N ASP A 19 -3.06 1.90 -12.25
CA ASP A 19 -2.91 2.76 -13.42
C ASP A 19 -2.03 3.99 -13.12
N PHE A 20 -2.21 4.60 -11.95
CA PHE A 20 -1.34 5.68 -11.48
C PHE A 20 0.11 5.21 -11.29
N CYS A 21 0.33 4.08 -10.60
CA CYS A 21 1.68 3.56 -10.33
C CYS A 21 2.42 3.19 -11.60
N ASN A 22 1.71 2.62 -12.59
CA ASN A 22 2.27 2.29 -13.90
C ASN A 22 2.81 3.54 -14.61
N GLN A 23 2.04 4.63 -14.62
CA GLN A 23 2.48 5.92 -15.18
C GLN A 23 3.60 6.55 -14.35
N TRP A 24 3.44 6.57 -13.03
CA TRP A 24 4.39 7.16 -12.10
C TRP A 24 5.77 6.50 -12.17
N ASN A 25 5.83 5.16 -12.22
CA ASN A 25 7.10 4.43 -12.27
C ASN A 25 7.92 4.80 -13.52
N ASN A 26 7.26 4.99 -14.67
CA ASN A 26 7.93 5.42 -15.90
C ASN A 26 8.49 6.84 -15.78
N LEU A 27 7.73 7.77 -15.19
CA LEU A 27 8.17 9.14 -14.94
C LEU A 27 9.32 9.18 -13.92
N TRP A 28 9.20 8.43 -12.83
CA TRP A 28 10.16 8.39 -11.74
C TRP A 28 11.55 7.93 -12.20
N GLN A 29 11.61 6.95 -13.11
CA GLN A 29 12.87 6.48 -13.69
C GLN A 29 13.57 7.53 -14.56
N GLN A 30 12.83 8.50 -15.09
CA GLN A 30 13.37 9.58 -15.92
C GLN A 30 13.87 10.77 -15.09
N VAL A 31 13.42 10.91 -13.84
CA VAL A 31 13.84 12.00 -12.96
C VAL A 31 15.23 11.70 -12.37
N PRO A 32 16.17 12.67 -12.35
CA PRO A 32 17.47 12.50 -11.71
C PRO A 32 17.32 12.04 -10.25
N GLN A 33 17.80 10.83 -9.98
CA GLN A 33 17.77 10.23 -8.65
C GLN A 33 19.02 10.58 -7.86
N LEU A 34 18.90 10.56 -6.53
CA LEU A 34 20.07 10.65 -5.67
C LEU A 34 21.06 9.53 -6.00
N PRO A 35 22.38 9.81 -6.00
CA PRO A 35 23.38 8.79 -6.27
C PRO A 35 23.29 7.66 -5.24
N SER A 36 23.32 6.43 -5.73
CA SER A 36 23.31 5.22 -4.90
C SER A 36 24.59 5.16 -4.07
N MET A 37 24.48 4.92 -2.76
CA MET A 37 25.64 4.74 -1.90
C MET A 37 26.28 3.36 -2.09
N THR A 38 27.62 3.32 -2.00
CA THR A 38 28.38 2.07 -2.04
C THR A 38 27.97 1.17 -0.86
N GLY A 39 27.48 -0.03 -1.15
CA GLY A 39 26.96 -0.95 -0.13
C GLY A 39 25.44 -0.85 0.12
N GLU A 40 24.71 -0.05 -0.66
CA GLU A 40 23.24 -0.03 -0.58
C GLU A 40 22.62 -1.40 -0.85
N ARG A 41 21.94 -1.91 0.17
CA ARG A 41 21.12 -3.11 0.03
C ARG A 41 19.82 -2.74 -0.67
N ARG A 42 19.75 -2.96 -1.98
CA ARG A 42 18.47 -2.91 -2.73
C ARG A 42 17.66 -4.16 -2.43
N SER A 43 16.97 -4.17 -1.28
CA SER A 43 16.01 -5.24 -1.00
C SER A 43 14.77 -5.02 -1.86
N LYS A 44 14.50 -5.95 -2.77
CA LYS A 44 13.22 -5.95 -3.50
C LYS A 44 12.11 -6.22 -2.49
N SER A 45 11.15 -5.30 -2.39
CA SER A 45 9.91 -5.53 -1.64
C SER A 45 9.20 -6.76 -2.22
N ARG A 46 8.50 -7.51 -1.36
CA ARG A 46 7.58 -8.59 -1.80
C ARG A 46 6.23 -8.03 -2.27
N MET A 47 5.99 -6.74 -2.06
CA MET A 47 4.76 -6.03 -2.34
C MET A 47 5.05 -4.87 -3.31
N CYS A 48 4.23 -4.76 -4.35
CA CYS A 48 4.26 -3.70 -5.34
C CYS A 48 3.84 -2.35 -4.75
N LEU A 49 4.21 -1.25 -5.41
CA LEU A 49 3.88 0.09 -4.93
C LEU A 49 2.36 0.33 -4.89
N SER A 50 1.63 -0.19 -5.88
CA SER A 50 0.17 -0.07 -5.96
C SER A 50 -0.54 -0.76 -4.78
N GLU A 51 -0.05 -1.94 -4.37
CA GLU A 51 -0.53 -2.65 -3.19
C GLU A 51 -0.28 -1.85 -1.91
N VAL A 52 0.94 -1.32 -1.73
CA VAL A 52 1.29 -0.48 -0.56
C VAL A 52 0.40 0.76 -0.49
N MET A 53 0.22 1.47 -1.60
CA MET A 53 -0.64 2.66 -1.66
C MET A 53 -2.09 2.33 -1.33
N THR A 54 -2.62 1.24 -1.89
CA THR A 54 -3.99 0.79 -1.62
C THR A 54 -4.20 0.46 -0.14
N ILE A 55 -3.24 -0.22 0.50
CA ILE A 55 -3.28 -0.51 1.94
C ILE A 55 -3.30 0.76 2.78
N VAL A 56 -2.50 1.78 2.42
CA VAL A 56 -2.45 3.06 3.14
C VAL A 56 -3.76 3.83 2.98
N ILE A 57 -4.31 3.90 1.78
CA ILE A 57 -5.60 4.57 1.52
C ILE A 57 -6.73 3.87 2.28
N ALA A 58 -6.78 2.53 2.22
CA ALA A 58 -7.74 1.73 2.95
C ALA A 58 -7.61 1.95 4.47
N PHE A 59 -6.39 2.00 5.02
CA PHE A 59 -6.16 2.33 6.42
C PHE A 59 -6.76 3.70 6.79
N HIS A 60 -6.45 4.75 6.04
CA HIS A 60 -6.94 6.09 6.35
C HIS A 60 -8.46 6.21 6.25
N GLY A 61 -9.09 5.51 5.30
CA GLY A 61 -10.55 5.52 5.16
C GLY A 61 -11.30 4.54 6.06
N SER A 62 -10.60 3.56 6.65
CA SER A 62 -11.21 2.55 7.53
C SER A 62 -11.60 3.07 8.92
N GLY A 63 -11.00 4.19 9.37
CA GLY A 63 -11.23 4.75 10.70
C GLY A 63 -10.53 4.03 11.85
N TYR A 64 -9.64 3.07 11.57
CA TYR A 64 -8.80 2.45 12.61
C TYR A 64 -7.87 3.47 13.25
N ARG A 65 -7.70 3.37 14.57
CA ARG A 65 -6.80 4.25 15.33
C ARG A 65 -5.33 3.98 15.05
N THR A 66 -4.98 2.72 14.80
CA THR A 66 -3.58 2.32 14.60
C THR A 66 -3.42 1.48 13.33
N PHE A 67 -2.34 1.73 12.59
CA PHE A 67 -2.01 0.97 11.39
C PHE A 67 -1.77 -0.52 11.71
N LYS A 68 -1.15 -0.81 12.87
CA LYS A 68 -0.88 -2.19 13.30
C LYS A 68 -2.15 -3.02 13.40
N GLU A 69 -3.19 -2.47 14.02
CA GLU A 69 -4.48 -3.16 14.20
C GLU A 69 -5.16 -3.40 12.85
N PHE A 70 -5.24 -2.38 12.00
CA PHE A 70 -5.77 -2.50 10.64
C PHE A 70 -5.03 -3.57 9.83
N TYR A 71 -3.69 -3.48 9.78
CA TYR A 71 -2.87 -4.38 8.98
C TYR A 71 -2.98 -5.84 9.46
N THR A 72 -3.05 -6.05 10.77
CA THR A 72 -3.19 -7.40 11.34
C THR A 72 -4.55 -8.02 11.03
N LEU A 73 -5.63 -7.23 11.08
CA LEU A 73 -6.98 -7.74 10.93
C LEU A 73 -7.45 -7.85 9.47
N HIS A 74 -6.92 -7.01 8.57
CA HIS A 74 -7.45 -6.88 7.20
C HIS A 74 -6.46 -7.17 6.08
N VAL A 75 -5.15 -7.15 6.34
CA VAL A 75 -4.11 -7.29 5.29
C VAL A 75 -3.33 -8.59 5.44
N LEU A 76 -2.96 -8.96 6.67
CA LEU A 76 -2.26 -10.22 6.91
C LEU A 76 -3.20 -11.43 6.68
N PRO A 77 -2.73 -12.48 5.99
CA PRO A 77 -3.49 -13.72 5.88
C PRO A 77 -3.64 -14.38 7.27
N CYS A 78 -4.83 -14.92 7.56
CA CYS A 78 -5.20 -15.54 8.85
C CYS A 78 -4.30 -16.72 9.29
N GLU A 79 -3.42 -17.24 8.44
CA GLU A 79 -2.61 -18.43 8.75
C GLU A 79 -1.52 -18.21 9.82
N PHE A 80 -1.25 -16.97 10.21
CA PHE A 80 -0.24 -16.67 11.24
C PHE A 80 -0.73 -16.73 12.69
N PHE A 81 -2.01 -17.03 12.95
CA PHE A 81 -2.57 -17.07 14.30
C PHE A 81 -2.98 -18.48 14.80
N MET A 82 -2.79 -19.54 14.01
CA MET A 82 -3.09 -20.93 14.39
C MET A 82 -1.86 -21.73 14.85
N GLY A 83 -0.79 -21.08 15.30
CA GLY A 83 0.38 -21.72 15.91
C GLY A 83 0.59 -21.23 17.34
N GLY A 84 -0.21 -21.76 18.27
CA GLY A 84 0.06 -21.72 19.70
C GLY A 84 0.89 -22.92 20.14
#